data_AF-A0A8S4G5D0-F1
#
_entry.id   AF-A0A8S4G5D0-F1
#
_cell.length_a   1.000
_cell.length_b   1.000
_cell.length_c   1.000
_cell.angle_alpha   90.00
_cell.angle_beta   90.00
_cell.angle_gamma   90.00
#
_symmetry.space_group_name_H-M   'P 1'
#
loop_
_entity.id
_entity.type
_entity.pdbx_description
1 polymer ?
#
loop_
_entity_poly.entity_id
_entity_poly.type
_entity_poly.pdbx_seq_one_letter_code
_entity_poly.pdbx_strand_id
1 'polypeptide(L)'
;MVVGIPASSCVSLGAHLVCNRIQGLTEKQRAMCRASPASIAAVGDGLRMAYEECRAQMAGARWNCSGVGDGNIFGHVMPLGE
;
A
#
# COMPACT_ATOMS: atom_id res chain seq x y z
N MET A 1 15.46 26.17 22.68
CA MET A 1 15.15 26.43 21.25
C MET A 1 14.37 25.24 20.71
N VAL A 2 13.04 25.31 20.75
CA VAL A 2 12.25 24.40 19.89
C VAL A 2 12.26 25.04 18.51
N VAL A 3 12.85 24.36 17.53
CA VAL A 3 12.85 24.84 16.14
C VAL A 3 11.39 24.91 15.71
N GLY A 4 10.94 26.10 15.30
CA GLY A 4 9.60 26.30 14.75
C GLY A 4 9.49 25.60 13.40
N ILE A 5 9.11 24.33 13.41
CA ILE A 5 8.84 23.55 12.19
C ILE A 5 7.47 24.03 11.67
N PRO A 6 7.39 24.64 10.48
CA PRO A 6 6.10 25.02 9.91
C PRO A 6 5.25 23.76 9.66
N ALA A 7 3.93 23.87 9.84
CA ALA A 7 3.01 22.72 9.75
C ALA A 7 3.19 21.89 8.46
N SER A 8 3.50 22.56 7.33
CA SER A 8 3.82 21.93 6.05
C SER A 8 5.06 21.02 6.09
N SER A 9 6.09 21.40 6.85
CA SER A 9 7.30 20.58 7.05
C SER A 9 7.03 19.37 7.96
N CYS A 10 6.11 19.48 8.93
CA CYS A 10 5.69 18.35 9.75
C CYS A 10 4.88 17.32 8.95
N VAL A 11 3.96 17.79 8.09
CA VAL A 11 3.21 16.92 7.16
C VAL A 11 4.16 16.22 6.19
N SER A 12 5.16 16.93 5.66
CA SER A 12 6.18 16.35 4.78
C SER A 12 7.04 15.29 5.49
N LEU A 13 7.43 15.52 6.75
CA LEU A 13 8.19 14.55 7.53
C LEU A 13 7.36 13.31 7.88
N GLY A 14 6.09 13.50 8.27
CA GLY A 14 5.14 12.42 8.53
C GLY A 14 4.91 11.55 7.29
N ALA A 15 4.68 12.18 6.13
CA ALA A 15 4.61 11.52 4.84
C ALA A 15 5.86 10.68 4.55
N HIS A 16 7.04 11.27 4.76
CA HIS A 16 8.32 10.60 4.51
C HIS A 16 8.50 9.33 5.34
N LEU A 17 8.15 9.39 6.62
CA LEU A 17 8.25 8.27 7.56
C LEU A 17 7.26 7.16 7.21
N VAL A 18 6.00 7.51 6.92
CA VAL A 18 4.96 6.54 6.54
C VAL A 18 5.33 5.85 5.22
N CYS A 19 5.67 6.61 4.17
CA CYS A 19 5.96 6.07 2.85
C CYS A 19 7.18 5.15 2.81
N ASN A 20 8.18 5.40 3.66
CA ASN A 20 9.36 4.53 3.77
C ASN A 20 9.08 3.22 4.53
N ARG A 21 8.05 3.19 5.40
CA ARG A 21 7.65 1.98 6.14
C ARG A 21 6.80 1.02 5.30
N ILE A 22 6.15 1.50 4.24
CA ILE A 22 5.33 0.65 3.38
C ILE A 22 6.25 -0.27 2.56
N GLN A 23 6.17 -1.56 2.87
CA GLN A 23 6.87 -2.63 2.17
C GLN A 23 6.22 -2.88 0.80
N GLY A 24 7.02 -3.26 -0.21
CA GLY A 24 6.52 -3.58 -1.56
C GLY A 24 6.27 -2.37 -2.48
N LEU A 25 6.46 -1.13 -2.02
CA LEU A 25 6.51 0.02 -2.92
C LEU A 25 7.88 0.12 -3.61
N THR A 26 7.85 0.36 -4.91
CA THR A 26 9.03 0.79 -5.68
C THR A 26 9.43 2.22 -5.31
N GLU A 27 10.65 2.64 -5.63
CA GLU A 27 11.11 4.00 -5.31
C GLU A 27 10.25 5.09 -5.99
N LYS A 28 9.79 4.83 -7.22
CA LYS A 28 8.84 5.70 -7.91
C LYS A 28 7.51 5.81 -7.16
N GLN A 29 6.98 4.71 -6.64
CA GLN A 29 5.76 4.73 -5.83
C GLN A 29 5.96 5.41 -4.48
N ARG A 30 7.15 5.31 -3.86
CA ARG A 30 7.49 6.09 -2.65
C ARG A 30 7.55 7.59 -2.92
N ALA A 31 8.08 8.00 -4.08
CA ALA A 31 8.05 9.41 -4.47
C ALA A 31 6.60 9.92 -4.63
N MET A 32 5.72 9.14 -5.27
CA MET A 32 4.29 9.48 -5.37
C MET A 32 3.60 9.50 -4.00
N CYS A 33 3.91 8.54 -3.13
CA CYS A 33 3.41 8.51 -1.75
C CYS A 33 3.82 9.77 -0.97
N ARG A 34 5.08 10.21 -1.08
CA ARG A 34 5.56 11.42 -0.42
C ARG A 34 4.86 12.67 -0.93
N ALA A 35 4.53 12.72 -2.22
CA ALA A 35 3.78 13.81 -2.83
C ALA A 35 2.30 13.81 -2.44
N SER A 36 1.69 12.63 -2.25
CA SER A 36 0.30 12.48 -1.80
C SER A 36 0.10 11.24 -0.92
N PRO A 37 0.28 11.37 0.40
CA PRO A 37 0.15 10.23 1.33
C PRO A 37 -1.28 9.72 1.44
N ALA A 38 -2.26 10.61 1.34
CA ALA A 38 -3.67 10.24 1.37
C ALA A 38 -4.04 9.33 0.19
N SER A 39 -3.46 9.57 -0.99
CA SER A 39 -3.70 8.72 -2.17
C SER A 39 -3.18 7.31 -1.97
N ILE A 40 -1.98 7.13 -1.36
CA ILE A 40 -1.48 5.77 -1.13
C ILE A 40 -2.32 5.02 -0.11
N ALA A 41 -2.86 5.72 0.90
CA ALA A 41 -3.74 5.13 1.90
C ALA A 41 -5.03 4.60 1.25
N ALA A 42 -5.67 5.43 0.41
CA ALA A 42 -6.85 5.02 -0.34
C ALA A 42 -6.61 3.82 -1.28
N VAL A 43 -5.42 3.75 -1.90
CA VAL A 43 -5.03 2.57 -2.69
C VAL A 43 -4.92 1.32 -1.81
N GLY A 44 -4.34 1.43 -0.61
CA GLY A 44 -4.26 0.33 0.35
C GLY A 44 -5.63 -0.20 0.77
N ASP A 45 -6.58 0.71 1.03
CA ASP A 45 -7.97 0.34 1.33
C ASP A 45 -8.64 -0.38 0.15
N GLY A 46 -8.43 0.11 -1.07
CA GLY A 46 -8.91 -0.53 -2.30
C GLY A 46 -8.39 -1.95 -2.47
N LEU A 47 -7.10 -2.18 -2.22
CA LEU A 47 -6.49 -3.51 -2.29
C LEU A 47 -7.06 -4.46 -1.25
N ARG A 48 -7.25 -4.00 -0.01
CA ARG A 48 -7.89 -4.80 1.05
C ARG A 48 -9.29 -5.26 0.62
N MET A 49 -10.13 -4.34 0.12
CA MET A 49 -11.46 -4.67 -0.38
C MET A 49 -11.40 -5.64 -1.57
N ALA A 50 -10.48 -5.43 -2.51
CA ALA A 50 -10.32 -6.30 -3.66
C ALA A 50 -9.91 -7.74 -3.26
N TYR A 51 -9.04 -7.90 -2.27
CA TYR A 51 -8.62 -9.23 -1.80
C TYR A 51 -9.72 -9.96 -1.03
N GLU A 52 -10.51 -9.23 -0.24
CA GLU A 52 -11.70 -9.77 0.41
C GLU A 52 -12.71 -10.28 -0.62
N GLU A 53 -13.00 -9.47 -1.65
CA GLU A 53 -13.92 -9.84 -2.73
C GLU A 53 -13.39 -11.01 -3.57
N CYS A 54 -12.09 -11.05 -3.87
CA CYS A 54 -11.46 -12.15 -4.60
C CYS A 54 -11.73 -13.49 -3.90
N ARG A 55 -11.47 -13.55 -2.58
CA ARG A 55 -11.72 -14.75 -1.79
C ARG A 55 -13.20 -15.12 -1.76
N ALA A 56 -14.09 -14.13 -1.66
CA ALA A 56 -15.53 -14.36 -1.67
C ALA A 56 -16.01 -14.96 -3.01
N GLN A 57 -15.63 -14.34 -4.13
CA GLN A 57 -16.02 -14.79 -5.47
C GLN A 57 -15.41 -16.13 -5.86
N MET A 58 -14.17 -16.39 -5.40
CA MET A 58 -13.41 -17.58 -5.80
C MET A 58 -13.45 -18.71 -4.75
N ALA A 59 -14.29 -18.65 -3.72
CA ALA A 59 -14.30 -19.62 -2.62
C ALA A 59 -14.44 -21.09 -3.07
N GLY A 60 -15.11 -21.35 -4.19
CA GLY A 60 -15.29 -22.69 -4.77
C GLY A 60 -14.31 -23.04 -5.91
N ALA A 61 -13.40 -22.13 -6.28
CA ALA A 61 -12.47 -22.34 -7.39
C ALA A 61 -11.19 -23.06 -6.94
N ARG A 62 -10.54 -23.78 -7.87
CA ARG A 62 -9.21 -24.39 -7.62
C ARG A 62 -8.17 -23.35 -7.19
N TRP A 63 -8.28 -22.16 -7.75
CA TRP A 63 -7.57 -20.98 -7.28
C TRP A 63 -8.55 -20.09 -6.53
N ASN A 64 -8.50 -20.12 -5.20
CA ASN A 64 -9.47 -19.48 -4.32
C ASN A 64 -8.96 -18.17 -3.68
N CYS A 65 -7.94 -17.56 -4.30
CA CYS A 65 -7.23 -16.38 -3.78
C CYS A 65 -6.62 -16.52 -2.37
N SER A 66 -6.47 -17.74 -1.82
CA SER A 66 -5.76 -17.94 -0.55
C SER A 66 -4.30 -17.53 -0.70
N GLY A 67 -3.79 -16.66 0.16
CA GLY A 67 -2.42 -16.12 0.07
C GLY A 67 -2.30 -14.79 -0.69
N VAL A 68 -3.35 -14.34 -1.39
CA VAL A 68 -3.29 -13.07 -2.14
C VAL A 68 -3.32 -11.90 -1.15
N GLY A 69 -2.23 -11.13 -1.14
CA GLY A 69 -2.07 -9.96 -0.27
C GLY A 69 -1.72 -10.27 1.18
N ASP A 70 -1.49 -11.54 1.54
CA ASP A 70 -1.07 -11.92 2.88
C ASP A 70 0.36 -11.42 3.14
N GLY A 71 0.57 -10.80 4.31
CA GLY A 71 1.86 -10.23 4.73
C GLY A 71 2.22 -8.89 4.09
N ASN A 72 1.98 -8.70 2.78
CA ASN A 72 2.22 -7.42 2.13
C ASN A 72 1.13 -7.06 1.12
N ILE A 73 0.35 -6.02 1.45
CA ILE A 73 -0.75 -5.55 0.60
C ILE A 73 -0.23 -4.92 -0.70
N PHE A 74 0.92 -4.25 -0.65
CA PHE A 74 1.54 -3.68 -1.84
C PHE A 74 2.58 -4.64 -2.45
N GLY A 75 2.77 -4.61 -3.76
CA GLY A 75 3.84 -5.36 -4.42
C GLY A 75 3.67 -6.89 -4.42
N HIS A 76 2.49 -7.39 -4.03
CA HIS A 76 2.13 -8.79 -4.24
C HIS A 76 1.92 -9.02 -5.75
N VAL A 77 2.87 -9.70 -6.39
CA VAL A 77 2.80 -10.05 -7.81
C VAL A 77 2.62 -11.55 -7.91
N MET A 78 1.49 -11.96 -8.49
CA MET A 78 1.23 -13.34 -8.86
C MET A 78 1.84 -13.60 -10.24
N PRO A 79 2.85 -14.47 -10.37
CA PRO A 79 3.31 -14.88 -11.69
C PRO A 79 2.17 -15.60 -12.42
N LEU A 80 1.98 -15.25 -13.70
CA LEU A 80 1.09 -16.01 -14.58
C LEU A 80 1.79 -17.34 -14.90
N GLY A 81 1.06 -18.45 -14.84
CA GLY A 81 1.61 -19.77 -15.14
C GLY A 81 2.18 -19.84 -16.55
N GLU A 82 3.37 -20.44 -16.69
CA GLU A 82 3.97 -20.82 -17.98
C GLU A 82 3.28 -22.04 -18.59
#